data_AF-A0A2G9XQB2-F1
#
_entry.id   AF-A0A2G9XQB2-F1
#
_cell.length_a   1.000
_cell.length_b   1.000
_cell.length_c   1.000
_cell.angle_alpha   90.00
_cell.angle_beta   90.00
_cell.angle_gamma   90.00
#
_symmetry.space_group_name_H-M   'P 1'
#
loop_
_entity.id
_entity.type
_entity.pdbx_description
1 polymer ?
#
loop_
_entity_poly.entity_id
_entity_poly.type
_entity_poly.pdbx_seq_one_letter_code
_entity_poly.pdbx_strand_id
1 'polypeptide(L)' 'MHHPYPFPLYLRGREVTVAGEIKGKRVLPLDEVEYTYPLISIKEIHLWRPERKERVYPCPYWHYPWWWYHPYWYPW' A
#
# COMPACT_ATOMS: atom_id res chain seq x y z
N MET A 1 -21.09 7.67 -24.06
CA MET A 1 -20.78 8.13 -22.68
C MET A 1 -20.02 7.00 -21.99
N HIS A 2 -18.69 7.05 -22.00
CA HIS A 2 -17.86 6.07 -21.27
C HIS A 2 -17.77 6.53 -19.82
N HIS A 3 -18.33 5.76 -18.88
CA HIS A 3 -18.04 5.93 -17.45
C HIS A 3 -16.63 5.38 -17.21
N PRO A 4 -15.63 6.20 -16.85
CA PRO A 4 -14.23 5.77 -16.81
C PRO A 4 -13.86 4.87 -15.62
N TYR A 5 -14.83 4.49 -14.77
CA TYR A 5 -14.57 3.69 -13.57
C TYR A 5 -15.45 2.44 -13.55
N PRO A 6 -14.89 1.24 -13.83
CA PRO A 6 -15.66 0.01 -13.91
C PRO A 6 -15.89 -0.70 -12.56
N PHE A 7 -15.56 -0.10 -11.40
CA PHE A 7 -15.59 -0.82 -10.12
C PHE A 7 -16.08 0.04 -8.96
N PRO A 8 -16.75 -0.55 -7.94
CA PRO A 8 -17.02 0.16 -6.69
C PRO A 8 -15.69 0.61 -6.06
N LEU A 9 -15.54 1.90 -5.81
CA LEU A 9 -14.30 2.50 -5.29
C LEU A 9 -13.93 1.99 -3.89
N TYR A 10 -14.91 1.54 -3.11
CA TYR A 10 -14.77 1.10 -1.73
C TYR A 10 -14.93 -0.42 -1.60
N LEU A 11 -13.98 -1.16 -2.15
CA LEU A 11 -13.90 -2.61 -1.96
C LEU A 11 -13.26 -2.94 -0.60
N ARG A 12 -13.66 -4.09 -0.02
CA ARG A 12 -13.04 -4.64 1.19
C ARG A 12 -11.53 -4.81 0.99
N GLY A 13 -10.73 -4.45 2.01
CA GLY A 13 -9.27 -4.58 1.97
C GLY A 13 -8.54 -3.39 1.32
N ARG A 14 -9.27 -2.30 1.00
CA ARG A 14 -8.68 -1.02 0.59
C ARG A 14 -8.40 -0.17 1.81
N GLU A 15 -7.24 0.46 1.83
CA GLU A 15 -6.88 1.42 2.86
C GLU A 15 -7.56 2.76 2.58
N VAL A 16 -8.12 3.35 3.63
CA VAL A 16 -8.81 4.64 3.59
C VAL A 16 -8.45 5.46 4.82
N THR A 17 -8.33 6.77 4.64
CA THR A 17 -8.34 7.73 5.75
C THR A 17 -9.69 8.42 5.78
N VAL A 18 -10.29 8.55 6.96
CA VAL A 18 -11.59 9.19 7.15
C VAL A 18 -11.41 10.40 8.05
N ALA A 19 -11.90 11.56 7.61
CA ALA A 19 -11.95 12.78 8.39
C ALA A 19 -13.42 13.20 8.61
N GLY A 20 -13.73 13.60 9.84
CA GLY A 20 -15.11 13.86 10.23
C GLY A 20 -15.25 14.31 11.68
N GLU A 21 -16.49 14.44 12.12
CA GLU A 21 -16.82 14.83 13.49
C GLU A 21 -17.25 13.63 14.32
N ILE A 22 -16.86 13.60 15.59
CA ILE A 22 -17.39 12.62 16.55
C ILE A 22 -18.80 13.05 16.94
N LYS A 23 -19.81 12.25 16.59
CA LYS A 23 -21.22 12.48 16.95
C LYS A 23 -21.66 11.70 18.18
N GLY A 24 -20.85 10.77 18.65
CA GLY A 24 -21.19 9.98 19.82
C GLY A 24 -20.17 8.87 20.08
N LYS A 25 -20.58 7.93 20.92
CA LYS A 25 -19.75 6.79 21.30
C LYS A 25 -20.59 5.53 21.49
N ARG A 26 -19.98 4.38 21.26
CA ARG A 26 -20.54 3.06 21.56
C ARG A 26 -19.54 2.29 22.39
N VAL A 27 -19.97 1.77 23.54
CA VAL A 27 -19.14 0.91 24.39
C VAL A 27 -19.37 -0.53 23.94
N LEU A 28 -18.28 -1.24 23.65
CA LEU A 28 -18.29 -2.66 23.30
C LEU A 28 -17.14 -3.37 24.01
N PRO A 29 -17.30 -4.65 24.35
CA PRO A 29 -16.19 -5.43 24.90
C PRO A 29 -15.08 -5.60 23.86
N LEU A 30 -13.84 -5.39 24.28
CA LEU A 30 -12.62 -5.67 23.53
C LEU A 30 -11.69 -6.44 24.46
N ASP A 31 -11.53 -7.74 24.21
CA ASP A 31 -10.86 -8.67 25.10
C ASP A 31 -11.44 -8.60 26.53
N GLU A 32 -10.62 -8.22 27.51
CA GLU A 32 -11.00 -8.15 28.93
C GLU A 32 -11.45 -6.75 29.36
N VAL A 33 -11.56 -5.79 28.43
CA VAL A 33 -11.90 -4.39 28.73
C VAL A 33 -13.14 -3.90 27.99
N GLU A 34 -13.84 -2.93 28.58
CA GLU A 34 -14.86 -2.16 27.87
C GLU A 34 -14.21 -1.04 27.07
N TYR A 35 -14.25 -1.15 25.74
CA TYR A 35 -13.65 -0.16 24.84
C TYR A 35 -14.70 0.80 24.27
N THR A 36 -14.40 2.09 24.31
CA THR A 36 -15.28 3.15 23.81
C THR A 36 -14.94 3.50 22.36
N TYR A 37 -15.78 3.07 21.43
CA TYR A 37 -15.65 3.36 20.01
C TYR A 37 -16.33 4.69 19.66
N PRO A 38 -15.67 5.61 18.95
CA PRO A 38 -16.30 6.84 18.49
C PRO A 38 -17.24 6.57 17.31
N LEU A 39 -18.39 7.23 17.30
CA LEU A 39 -19.27 7.29 16.14
C LEU A 39 -18.91 8.55 15.34
N ILE A 40 -18.34 8.37 14.14
CA ILE A 40 -17.84 9.47 13.32
C ILE A 40 -18.84 9.78 12.19
N SER A 41 -19.28 11.03 12.11
CA SER A 41 -19.95 11.58 10.93
C SER A 41 -18.90 12.02 9.93
N ILE A 42 -18.85 11.30 8.81
CA ILE A 42 -17.82 11.47 7.80
C ILE A 42 -18.06 12.75 7.01
N LYS A 43 -17.02 13.60 6.90
CA LYS A 43 -17.02 14.78 6.02
C LYS A 43 -16.15 14.56 4.78
N GLU A 44 -15.06 13.82 4.92
CA GLU A 44 -14.12 13.52 3.85
C GLU A 44 -13.58 12.09 3.98
N ILE A 45 -13.34 11.44 2.84
CA ILE A 45 -12.70 10.13 2.74
C ILE A 45 -11.60 10.21 1.70
N HIS A 46 -10.38 9.83 2.08
CA HIS A 46 -9.27 9.64 1.18
C HIS A 46 -9.05 8.14 0.93
N LEU A 47 -9.19 7.71 -0.33
CA LEU A 47 -8.90 6.34 -0.74
C LEU A 47 -7.44 6.22 -1.18
N TRP A 48 -6.65 5.45 -0.43
CA TRP A 48 -5.26 5.23 -0.78
C TRP A 48 -5.13 4.37 -2.03
N ARG A 49 -4.06 4.60 -2.78
CA ARG A 49 -3.67 3.70 -3.87
C ARG A 49 -3.37 2.32 -3.26
N PRO A 50 -3.65 1.22 -3.98
CA PRO A 50 -3.28 -0.08 -3.45
C PRO A 50 -1.78 -0.06 -3.22
N GLU A 51 -1.32 -0.47 -2.03
CA GLU A 51 0.10 -0.78 -1.84
C GLU A 51 0.48 -1.75 -2.96
N ARG A 52 1.29 -1.27 -3.89
CA ARG A 52 2.04 -2.19 -4.73
C ARG A 52 2.93 -2.89 -3.72
N LYS A 53 2.66 -4.16 -3.43
CA LYS A 53 3.69 -5.05 -2.93
C LYS A 53 4.82 -4.88 -3.94
N GLU A 54 5.81 -4.06 -3.61
CA GLU A 54 7.02 -4.01 -4.38
C GLU A 54 7.45 -5.45 -4.38
N ARG A 55 7.34 -6.08 -5.55
CA ARG A 55 8.16 -7.24 -5.81
C ARG A 55 9.54 -6.63 -5.68
N VAL A 56 10.13 -6.77 -4.50
CA VAL A 56 11.56 -6.64 -4.33
C VAL A 56 12.08 -7.67 -5.30
N TYR A 57 12.32 -7.24 -6.54
CA TYR A 57 13.08 -8.04 -7.48
C TYR A 57 14.42 -8.14 -6.77
N PRO A 58 14.85 -9.34 -6.34
CA PRO A 58 16.22 -9.46 -5.89
C PRO A 58 17.05 -8.94 -7.06
N CYS A 59 17.75 -7.82 -6.86
CA CYS A 59 18.74 -7.37 -7.81
C CYS A 59 19.62 -8.60 -8.06
N PRO A 60 19.63 -9.17 -9.28
CA PRO A 60 20.58 -10.21 -9.58
C PRO A 60 21.91 -9.47 -9.55
N TYR A 61 22.64 -9.61 -8.46
CA TYR A 61 24.05 -9.29 -8.41
C TYR A 61 24.65 -10.22 -9.46
N TRP A 62 24.80 -9.70 -10.69
CA TRP A 62 25.42 -10.42 -11.79
C TRP A 62 26.83 -10.71 -11.29
N HIS A 63 27.03 -11.94 -10.81
CA HIS A 63 28.34 -12.53 -10.62
C HIS A 63 28.95 -12.57 -12.01
N TYR A 64 29.62 -11.48 -12.39
CA TYR A 64 30.46 -11.46 -13.58
C TYR A 64 31.51 -12.55 -13.38
N PRO A 65 31.55 -13.58 -14.26
CA PRO A 65 32.58 -14.59 -14.19
C PRO A 65 33.94 -13.93 -14.42
N TRP A 66 34.93 -14.28 -13.61
CA TRP A 66 36.30 -13.75 -13.63
C TRP A 66 37.04 -13.86 -14.97
N TRP A 67 36.44 -14.56 -15.94
CA TRP A 67 36.93 -14.77 -17.30
C TRP A 67 36.61 -13.64 -18.29
N TRP A 68 35.88 -12.58 -17.87
CA TRP A 68 35.67 -11.38 -18.69
C TRP A 68 36.81 -10.35 -18.57
N TYR A 69 37.79 -10.60 -17.69
CA TYR A 69 39.05 -9.88 -17.66
C TYR A 69 40.05 -10.56 -18.60
N HIS A 70 39.89 -10.35 -19.92
CA HIS A 70 40.99 -10.57 -20.85
C HIS A 70 41.50 -9.22 -21.38
N PRO A 71 42.72 -8.82 -20.99
CA PRO A 71 43.34 -7.59 -21.45
C PRO A 71 43.89 -7.84 -22.86
N TYR A 72 43.11 -7.53 -23.89
CA TYR A 72 43.66 -7.39 -25.24
C TYR A 72 44.26 -5.99 -25.39
N TRP A 73 45.39 -5.80 -24.69
CA TRP A 73 46.54 -5.16 -25.30
C TRP A 73 46.90 -5.99 -26.54
N TYR A 74 46.91 -5.38 -27.73
CA TYR A 74 48.15 -5.36 -28.52
C TYR A 74 48.12 -4.19 -29.53
N PRO A 75 49.27 -3.53 -29.74
CA PRO A 75 49.44 -2.39 -30.64
C PRO A 75 49.67 -2.86 -32.08
N TRP A 76 49.35 -1.98 -33.04
CA TRP A 76 50.05 -1.61 -34.28
C TRP A 76 49.04 -0.94 -35.23
#